data_AF-A0A4R7CYU7-F1
#
_entry.id   AF-A0A4R7CYU7-F1
#
_cell.length_a   1.000
_cell.length_b   1.000
_cell.length_c   1.000
_cell.angle_alpha   90.00
_cell.angle_beta   90.00
_cell.angle_gamma   90.00
#
_symmetry.space_group_name_H-M   'P 1'
#
loop_
_entity.id
_entity.type
_entity.pdbx_description
1 polymer ?
#
loop_
_entity_poly.entity_id
_entity_poly.type
_entity_poly.pdbx_seq_one_letter_code
_entity_poly.pdbx_strand_id
1 'polypeptide(L)'
;MPNVTYITTIPLEENVYCCFQYKNCRVSTSSDLKPLGVDKVEDDIIGYFVISIDTLVKDFESVTDAAAHARPMFLIILDILSLFLDRPMTPFDTGYQTSFVTIKEEKAKKIETIFVIGEEDISNNLTNFLRQLNEVDSNKQKLFYSLMDRWRKAVYMQYVSEDSQEYNDEAVIAYFHVLELLAEEHSKELGLLIKEKIENSLIDIYGGIMQFEGNYLHSLITSKKQLNNQLILSDLPVAGKILYALGKLGLMSKRLKYFIGNWIKDRNNVAHGRRVYQDRIIFPVPPFFPNARINDYTLNTLRYLTAHVICVAIAGIDIYEERWEEEHNMLIPTPEEIRSFVSDNRHKELTNEQFVNGDLYKINPGSISWYLVDKKIKHQEGISVLRDFLMNIDLNDSDQVHQIVIAAVILADFVDEELRAICELVIVEAYKNRWHPFINLRELLSFLEYNNHTPKFFENMIIDKKVR
;
A
#
# COMPACT_ATOMS: atom_id res chain seq x y z
N MET A 1 14.06 -23.20 -36.74
CA MET A 1 13.14 -22.37 -35.93
C MET A 1 12.77 -21.11 -36.71
N PRO A 2 11.55 -21.05 -37.28
CA PRO A 2 11.02 -19.84 -37.89
C PRO A 2 10.85 -18.72 -36.86
N ASN A 3 11.09 -17.48 -37.29
CA ASN A 3 10.69 -16.28 -36.56
C ASN A 3 9.19 -16.05 -36.81
N VAL A 4 8.44 -15.83 -35.74
CA VAL A 4 7.00 -15.56 -35.80
C VAL A 4 6.72 -14.31 -34.98
N THR A 5 5.95 -13.38 -35.53
CA THR A 5 5.45 -12.22 -34.77
C THR A 5 4.05 -12.51 -34.28
N TYR A 6 3.84 -12.44 -32.97
CA TYR A 6 2.54 -12.46 -32.32
C TYR A 6 2.06 -11.02 -32.14
N ILE A 7 0.84 -10.72 -32.58
CA ILE A 7 0.20 -9.40 -32.36
C ILE A 7 -1.06 -9.59 -31.55
N THR A 8 -1.23 -8.75 -30.54
CA THR A 8 -2.47 -8.63 -29.78
C THR A 8 -2.87 -7.17 -29.60
N THR A 9 -4.18 -6.92 -29.50
CA THR A 9 -4.72 -5.59 -29.21
C THR A 9 -5.47 -5.58 -27.88
N ILE A 10 -5.43 -4.45 -27.20
CA ILE A 10 -6.20 -4.20 -25.96
C ILE A 10 -6.95 -2.88 -26.16
N PRO A 11 -8.29 -2.86 -25.98
CA PRO A 11 -9.07 -1.64 -26.15
C PRO A 11 -8.70 -0.61 -25.08
N LEU A 12 -8.83 0.66 -25.45
CA LEU A 12 -8.59 1.82 -24.61
C LEU A 12 -9.88 2.60 -24.41
N GLU A 13 -10.19 2.87 -23.16
CA GLU A 13 -11.30 3.72 -22.70
C GLU A 13 -10.82 5.14 -22.33
N GLU A 14 -9.50 5.36 -22.34
CA GLU A 14 -8.84 6.62 -21.99
C GLU A 14 -7.86 7.06 -23.07
N ASN A 15 -7.63 8.37 -23.15
CA ASN A 15 -6.80 8.96 -24.19
C ASN A 15 -5.32 8.76 -23.86
N VAL A 16 -4.78 7.62 -24.29
CA VAL A 16 -3.37 7.26 -24.14
C VAL A 16 -2.72 7.23 -25.51
N TYR A 17 -1.60 7.95 -25.64
CA TYR A 17 -0.71 7.85 -26.79
C TYR A 17 0.63 7.26 -26.35
N CYS A 18 0.96 6.09 -26.89
CA CYS A 18 2.11 5.32 -26.45
C CYS A 18 2.83 4.71 -27.66
N CYS A 19 4.16 4.74 -27.63
CA CYS A 19 5.02 4.07 -28.59
C CYS A 19 6.34 3.72 -27.90
N PHE A 20 6.65 2.45 -27.70
CA PHE A 20 7.95 2.05 -27.14
C PHE A 20 8.36 0.64 -27.57
N GLN A 21 9.64 0.33 -27.34
CA GLN A 21 10.19 -1.00 -27.55
C GLN A 21 10.84 -1.50 -26.28
N TYR A 22 10.54 -2.74 -25.91
CA TYR A 22 11.20 -3.45 -24.82
C TYR A 22 11.59 -4.86 -25.26
N LYS A 23 12.89 -5.15 -25.30
CA LYS A 23 13.44 -6.42 -25.81
C LYS A 23 12.90 -6.73 -27.22
N ASN A 24 12.25 -7.88 -27.38
CA ASN A 24 11.63 -8.37 -28.60
C ASN A 24 10.16 -7.94 -28.76
N CYS A 25 9.69 -6.98 -27.96
CA CYS A 25 8.33 -6.46 -28.01
C CYS A 25 8.29 -4.99 -28.42
N ARG A 26 7.31 -4.63 -29.25
CA ARG A 26 6.93 -3.24 -29.58
C ARG A 26 5.50 -2.99 -29.14
N VAL A 27 5.27 -1.83 -28.56
CA VAL A 27 3.95 -1.37 -28.13
C VAL A 27 3.67 -0.04 -28.80
N SER A 28 2.48 0.10 -29.38
CA SER A 28 2.02 1.36 -29.99
C SER A 28 0.53 1.54 -29.81
N THR A 29 0.04 2.77 -29.80
CA THR A 29 -1.40 3.08 -29.79
C THR A 29 -1.92 3.30 -31.21
N SER A 30 -3.13 2.82 -31.50
CA SER A 30 -3.79 2.98 -32.79
C SER A 30 -5.28 3.27 -32.60
N SER A 31 -5.79 4.33 -33.25
CA SER A 31 -7.22 4.67 -33.33
C SER A 31 -7.97 3.89 -34.41
N ASP A 32 -7.26 3.38 -35.41
CA ASP A 32 -7.87 2.97 -36.69
C ASP A 32 -8.13 1.45 -36.81
N LEU A 33 -8.02 0.71 -35.71
CA LEU A 33 -8.23 -0.73 -35.71
C LEU A 33 -9.72 -1.04 -35.54
N LYS A 34 -10.39 -1.39 -36.64
CA LYS A 34 -11.70 -2.06 -36.56
C LYS A 34 -11.46 -3.56 -36.34
N PRO A 35 -11.92 -4.16 -35.22
CA PRO A 35 -11.83 -5.60 -35.05
C PRO A 35 -12.58 -6.30 -36.20
N LEU A 36 -11.88 -7.16 -36.94
CA LEU A 36 -12.48 -7.95 -38.01
C LEU A 36 -13.57 -8.87 -37.41
N GLY A 37 -14.82 -8.68 -37.84
CA GLY A 37 -15.96 -9.53 -37.43
C GLY A 37 -16.77 -9.04 -36.23
N VAL A 38 -16.56 -7.80 -35.77
CA VAL A 38 -17.38 -7.18 -34.70
C VAL A 38 -18.23 -6.06 -35.31
N ASP A 39 -19.54 -6.31 -35.44
CA ASP A 39 -20.50 -5.35 -36.03
C ASP A 39 -20.85 -4.18 -35.09
N LYS A 40 -20.38 -4.20 -33.84
CA LYS A 40 -20.55 -3.11 -32.86
C LYS A 40 -19.24 -2.86 -32.11
N VAL A 41 -18.59 -1.75 -32.43
CA VAL A 41 -17.61 -1.15 -31.51
C VAL A 41 -18.43 -0.63 -30.33
N GLU A 42 -18.10 -1.03 -29.10
CA GLU A 42 -18.71 -0.44 -27.90
C GLU A 42 -18.44 1.07 -27.92
N ASP A 43 -19.46 1.88 -27.61
CA ASP A 43 -19.42 3.35 -27.81
C ASP A 43 -18.30 4.05 -26.99
N ASP A 44 -17.70 3.35 -26.02
CA ASP A 44 -16.69 3.88 -25.10
C ASP A 44 -15.22 3.58 -25.53
N ILE A 45 -15.00 2.81 -26.60
CA ILE A 45 -13.64 2.48 -27.06
C ILE A 45 -13.10 3.58 -27.98
N ILE A 46 -12.03 4.27 -27.53
CA ILE A 46 -11.41 5.39 -28.26
C ILE A 46 -10.08 5.03 -28.95
N GLY A 47 -9.55 3.84 -28.70
CA GLY A 47 -8.35 3.34 -29.37
C GLY A 47 -7.93 1.95 -28.92
N TYR A 48 -6.73 1.53 -29.32
CA TYR A 48 -6.15 0.25 -28.92
C TYR A 48 -4.66 0.38 -28.63
N PHE A 49 -4.19 -0.30 -27.58
CA PHE A 49 -2.81 -0.74 -27.55
C PHE A 49 -2.61 -1.86 -28.57
N VAL A 50 -1.54 -1.78 -29.34
CA VAL A 50 -1.08 -2.79 -30.29
C VAL A 50 0.26 -3.30 -29.78
N ILE A 51 0.28 -4.56 -29.38
CA ILE A 51 1.45 -5.21 -28.80
C ILE A 51 1.93 -6.27 -29.78
N SER A 52 3.17 -6.11 -30.24
CA SER A 52 3.81 -6.99 -31.22
C SER A 52 5.05 -7.63 -30.62
N ILE A 53 5.10 -8.96 -30.58
CA ILE A 53 6.15 -9.74 -29.92
C ILE A 53 6.77 -10.72 -30.93
N ASP A 54 8.07 -10.59 -31.15
CA ASP A 54 8.82 -11.51 -32.01
C ASP A 54 9.30 -12.72 -31.21
N THR A 55 8.92 -13.92 -31.64
CA THR A 55 9.31 -15.18 -30.98
C THR A 55 9.86 -16.22 -31.96
N LEU A 56 10.54 -17.22 -31.41
CA LEU A 56 10.97 -18.41 -32.12
C LEU A 56 9.99 -19.54 -31.83
N VAL A 57 9.55 -20.21 -32.89
CA VAL A 57 8.71 -21.40 -32.80
C VAL A 57 9.52 -22.60 -33.28
N LYS A 58 9.34 -23.78 -32.68
CA LYS A 58 10.06 -24.98 -33.12
C LYS A 58 9.52 -25.46 -34.46
N ASP A 59 10.33 -26.18 -35.22
CA ASP A 59 9.96 -26.58 -36.58
C ASP A 59 8.76 -27.57 -36.63
N PHE A 60 8.41 -28.19 -35.48
CA PHE A 60 7.23 -29.04 -35.35
C PHE A 60 6.00 -28.32 -34.77
N GLU A 61 6.15 -27.08 -34.32
CA GLU A 61 5.08 -26.26 -33.73
C GLU A 61 4.44 -25.38 -34.82
N SER A 62 3.16 -25.08 -34.65
CA SER A 62 2.39 -24.23 -35.54
C SER A 62 2.66 -22.75 -35.30
N VAL A 63 2.37 -21.90 -36.30
CA VAL A 63 2.47 -20.43 -36.15
C VAL A 63 1.61 -19.92 -35.00
N THR A 64 0.47 -20.57 -34.73
CA THR A 64 -0.43 -20.22 -33.61
C THR A 64 0.16 -20.53 -32.24
N ASP A 65 1.14 -21.43 -32.14
CA ASP A 65 1.85 -21.70 -30.88
C ASP A 65 2.75 -20.52 -30.45
N ALA A 66 2.98 -19.55 -31.33
CA ALA A 66 3.68 -18.31 -31.00
C ALA A 66 3.03 -17.56 -29.84
N ALA A 67 1.70 -17.63 -29.67
CA ALA A 67 1.00 -17.01 -28.55
C ALA A 67 1.48 -17.56 -27.20
N ALA A 68 1.73 -18.86 -27.10
CA ALA A 68 2.23 -19.50 -25.88
C ALA A 68 3.66 -19.05 -25.57
N HIS A 69 4.52 -18.96 -26.59
CA HIS A 69 5.91 -18.50 -26.42
C HIS A 69 6.01 -16.99 -26.15
N ALA A 70 5.10 -16.19 -26.71
CA ALA A 70 5.02 -14.75 -26.47
C ALA A 70 4.47 -14.40 -25.09
N ARG A 71 3.75 -15.34 -24.44
CA ARG A 71 3.03 -15.11 -23.20
C ARG A 71 3.85 -14.49 -22.07
N PRO A 72 5.08 -14.96 -21.76
CA PRO A 72 5.86 -14.35 -20.68
C PRO A 72 6.20 -12.88 -20.95
N MET A 73 6.57 -12.54 -22.20
CA MET A 73 6.84 -11.16 -22.59
C MET A 73 5.57 -10.31 -22.56
N PHE A 74 4.45 -10.88 -23.01
CA PHE A 74 3.16 -10.20 -22.96
C PHE A 74 2.77 -9.83 -21.52
N LEU A 75 2.94 -10.75 -20.57
CA LEU A 75 2.67 -10.48 -19.15
C LEU A 75 3.56 -9.35 -18.61
N ILE A 76 4.86 -9.34 -18.95
CA ILE A 76 5.80 -8.27 -18.57
C ILE A 76 5.37 -6.92 -19.15
N ILE A 77 4.90 -6.89 -20.38
CA ILE A 77 4.43 -5.64 -21.00
C ILE A 77 3.17 -5.14 -20.31
N LEU A 78 2.23 -6.03 -20.03
CA LEU A 78 1.05 -5.69 -19.24
C LEU A 78 1.44 -5.21 -17.84
N ASP A 79 2.49 -5.76 -17.21
CA ASP A 79 2.99 -5.28 -15.91
C ASP A 79 3.48 -3.84 -16.00
N ILE A 80 4.29 -3.53 -17.02
CA ILE A 80 4.80 -2.18 -17.27
C ILE A 80 3.65 -1.21 -17.55
N LEU A 81 2.74 -1.56 -18.45
CA LEU A 81 1.58 -0.72 -18.76
C LEU A 81 0.70 -0.50 -17.54
N SER A 82 0.41 -1.55 -16.76
CA SER A 82 -0.39 -1.42 -15.53
C SER A 82 0.24 -0.46 -14.53
N LEU A 83 1.57 -0.51 -14.38
CA LEU A 83 2.32 0.35 -13.46
C LEU A 83 2.30 1.82 -13.92
N PHE A 84 2.34 2.09 -15.22
CA PHE A 84 2.35 3.46 -15.74
C PHE A 84 0.95 4.07 -15.88
N LEU A 85 -0.08 3.25 -16.11
CA LEU A 85 -1.48 3.70 -16.17
C LEU A 85 -2.14 3.75 -14.79
N ASP A 86 -1.47 3.20 -13.76
CA ASP A 86 -2.04 3.00 -12.44
C ASP A 86 -3.43 2.33 -12.51
N ARG A 87 -3.50 1.20 -13.21
CA ARG A 87 -4.68 0.33 -13.27
C ARG A 87 -4.29 -1.08 -13.71
N PRO A 88 -5.04 -2.12 -13.35
CA PRO A 88 -4.67 -3.48 -13.68
C PRO A 88 -5.02 -3.78 -15.13
N MET A 89 -4.03 -4.16 -15.95
CA MET A 89 -4.28 -4.71 -17.28
C MET A 89 -4.14 -6.24 -17.26
N THR A 90 -5.15 -6.93 -17.73
CA THR A 90 -5.20 -8.38 -17.76
C THR A 90 -5.12 -8.93 -19.17
N PRO A 91 -4.63 -10.17 -19.31
CA PRO A 91 -4.75 -10.89 -20.57
C PRO A 91 -6.16 -11.13 -21.10
N PHE A 92 -7.19 -10.96 -20.27
CA PHE A 92 -8.57 -11.13 -20.68
C PHE A 92 -9.14 -9.87 -21.34
N ASP A 93 -8.42 -8.76 -21.25
CA ASP A 93 -8.78 -7.49 -21.89
C ASP A 93 -8.40 -7.49 -23.38
N THR A 94 -7.79 -8.58 -23.89
CA THR A 94 -7.36 -8.62 -25.29
C THR A 94 -8.55 -8.75 -26.24
N GLY A 95 -8.61 -7.88 -27.25
CA GLY A 95 -9.56 -7.97 -28.35
C GLY A 95 -9.07 -8.91 -29.46
N TYR A 96 -8.30 -8.39 -30.40
CA TYR A 96 -7.80 -9.14 -31.56
C TYR A 96 -6.46 -9.82 -31.25
N GLN A 97 -6.27 -11.04 -31.75
CA GLN A 97 -5.01 -11.79 -31.64
C GLN A 97 -4.68 -12.46 -32.98
N THR A 98 -3.41 -12.37 -33.40
CA THR A 98 -2.94 -13.02 -34.64
C THR A 98 -1.46 -13.39 -34.56
N SER A 99 -1.01 -14.29 -35.42
CA SER A 99 0.39 -14.71 -35.52
C SER A 99 0.75 -15.01 -36.97
N PHE A 100 1.92 -14.56 -37.41
CA PHE A 100 2.40 -14.77 -38.76
C PHE A 100 3.92 -14.94 -38.82
N VAL A 101 4.40 -15.71 -39.79
CA VAL A 101 5.84 -15.91 -40.02
C VAL A 101 6.45 -14.60 -40.51
N THR A 102 7.53 -14.20 -39.87
CA THR A 102 8.19 -12.91 -40.16
C THR A 102 9.48 -13.17 -40.91
N ILE A 103 9.56 -12.61 -42.12
CA ILE A 103 10.82 -12.59 -42.88
C ILE A 103 11.73 -11.60 -42.16
N LYS A 104 12.95 -12.02 -41.78
CA LYS A 104 13.92 -11.15 -41.09
C LYS A 104 14.11 -9.86 -41.89
N GLU A 105 13.49 -8.77 -41.45
CA GLU A 105 13.83 -7.43 -41.91
C GLU A 105 15.01 -6.86 -41.10
N GLU A 106 15.68 -5.90 -41.72
CA GLU A 106 16.86 -5.18 -41.24
C GLU A 106 16.70 -4.68 -39.80
N LYS A 107 17.84 -4.46 -39.11
CA LYS A 107 17.90 -3.92 -37.75
C LYS A 107 16.82 -2.86 -37.55
N ALA A 108 15.84 -3.18 -36.70
CA ALA A 108 14.74 -2.30 -36.37
C ALA A 108 15.26 -0.88 -36.09
N LYS A 109 14.69 0.12 -36.77
CA LYS A 109 14.98 1.52 -36.44
C LYS A 109 14.68 1.72 -34.95
N LYS A 110 15.60 2.39 -34.25
CA LYS A 110 15.39 2.76 -32.85
C LYS A 110 14.12 3.60 -32.78
N ILE A 111 13.12 3.11 -32.08
CA ILE A 111 11.85 3.80 -31.86
C ILE A 111 12.05 4.78 -30.70
N GLU A 112 11.59 6.01 -30.87
CA GLU A 112 11.51 6.98 -29.78
C GLU A 112 10.42 6.55 -28.81
N THR A 113 10.75 6.54 -27.52
CA THR A 113 9.79 6.15 -26.47
C THR A 113 8.87 7.32 -26.19
N ILE A 114 7.58 7.11 -26.39
CA ILE A 114 6.51 8.08 -26.13
C ILE A 114 5.49 7.41 -25.21
N PHE A 115 5.04 8.12 -24.19
CA PHE A 115 3.97 7.70 -23.29
C PHE A 115 3.27 8.93 -22.71
N VAL A 116 2.09 9.23 -23.23
CA VAL A 116 1.27 10.38 -22.87
C VAL A 116 -0.11 9.89 -22.43
N ILE A 117 -0.56 10.33 -21.25
CA ILE A 117 -1.88 10.03 -20.70
C ILE A 117 -2.64 11.35 -20.58
N GLY A 118 -3.71 11.54 -21.36
CA GLY A 118 -4.41 12.83 -21.42
C GLY A 118 -3.48 13.97 -21.84
N GLU A 119 -3.17 14.88 -20.90
CA GLU A 119 -2.24 16.00 -21.10
C GLU A 119 -0.85 15.75 -20.49
N GLU A 120 -0.66 14.65 -19.75
CA GLU A 120 0.57 14.35 -19.03
C GLU A 120 1.55 13.53 -19.88
N ASP A 121 2.73 14.07 -20.15
CA ASP A 121 3.81 13.39 -20.87
C ASP A 121 4.83 12.78 -19.89
N ILE A 122 4.74 11.46 -19.72
CA ILE A 122 5.64 10.66 -18.87
C ILE A 122 6.64 9.83 -19.69
N SER A 123 6.87 10.21 -20.94
CA SER A 123 7.79 9.52 -21.87
C SER A 123 9.20 9.37 -21.31
N ASN A 124 9.70 10.39 -20.61
CA ASN A 124 11.03 10.37 -20.00
C ASN A 124 11.10 9.36 -18.85
N ASN A 125 10.05 9.26 -18.03
CA ASN A 125 9.96 8.29 -16.95
C ASN A 125 9.95 6.87 -17.51
N LEU A 126 9.15 6.59 -18.55
CA LEU A 126 9.14 5.28 -19.20
C LEU A 126 10.51 4.96 -19.83
N THR A 127 11.12 5.92 -20.52
CA THR A 127 12.44 5.75 -21.13
C THR A 127 13.49 5.36 -20.09
N ASN A 128 13.55 6.09 -18.97
CA ASN A 128 14.48 5.82 -17.88
C ASN A 128 14.20 4.46 -17.25
N PHE A 129 12.92 4.11 -17.05
CA PHE A 129 12.50 2.85 -16.45
C PHE A 129 12.94 1.66 -17.31
N LEU A 130 12.63 1.69 -18.60
CA LEU A 130 13.00 0.64 -19.56
C LEU A 130 14.52 0.52 -19.72
N ARG A 131 15.25 1.64 -19.65
CA ARG A 131 16.72 1.63 -19.67
C ARG A 131 17.27 0.90 -18.45
N GLN A 132 16.88 1.32 -17.24
CA GLN A 132 17.37 0.73 -15.99
C GLN A 132 17.01 -0.76 -15.88
N LEU A 133 15.79 -1.11 -16.25
CA LEU A 133 15.34 -2.50 -16.29
C LEU A 133 16.13 -3.36 -17.28
N ASN A 134 16.74 -2.78 -18.32
CA ASN A 134 17.63 -3.51 -19.25
C ASN A 134 19.11 -3.53 -18.77
N GLU A 135 19.54 -2.56 -17.96
CA GLU A 135 20.92 -2.43 -17.49
C GLU A 135 21.21 -3.32 -16.27
N VAL A 136 20.20 -3.66 -15.47
CA VAL A 136 20.35 -4.60 -14.34
C VAL A 136 20.60 -6.05 -14.79
N ASP A 137 21.24 -6.83 -13.92
CA ASP A 137 21.51 -8.24 -14.20
C ASP A 137 20.24 -9.09 -14.27
N SER A 138 20.35 -10.28 -14.87
CA SER A 138 19.19 -11.13 -15.18
C SER A 138 18.43 -11.62 -13.95
N ASN A 139 19.06 -11.72 -12.77
CA ASN A 139 18.35 -12.10 -11.55
C ASN A 139 17.53 -10.93 -11.03
N LYS A 140 18.09 -9.71 -11.00
CA LYS A 140 17.34 -8.50 -10.66
C LYS A 140 16.21 -8.21 -11.63
N GLN A 141 16.41 -8.43 -12.93
CA GLN A 141 15.31 -8.32 -13.91
C GLN A 141 14.14 -9.23 -13.55
N LYS A 142 14.41 -10.50 -13.20
CA LYS A 142 13.36 -11.44 -12.78
C LYS A 142 12.67 -11.04 -11.48
N LEU A 143 13.43 -10.49 -10.52
CA LEU A 143 12.86 -9.93 -9.30
C LEU A 143 11.87 -8.82 -9.67
N PHE A 144 12.27 -7.85 -10.48
CA PHE A 144 11.41 -6.73 -10.87
C PHE A 144 10.17 -7.16 -11.64
N TYR A 145 10.26 -8.11 -12.56
CA TYR A 145 9.07 -8.70 -13.18
C TYR A 145 8.14 -9.34 -12.14
N SER A 146 8.70 -10.04 -11.16
CA SER A 146 7.92 -10.66 -10.09
C SER A 146 7.27 -9.62 -9.18
N LEU A 147 7.94 -8.51 -8.89
CA LEU A 147 7.37 -7.42 -8.08
C LEU A 147 6.20 -6.77 -8.81
N MET A 148 6.37 -6.41 -10.09
CA MET A 148 5.31 -5.77 -10.86
C MET A 148 4.11 -6.70 -11.07
N ASP A 149 4.33 -8.00 -11.34
CA ASP A 149 3.23 -8.97 -11.47
C ASP A 149 2.42 -9.10 -10.17
N ARG A 150 3.10 -9.14 -9.02
CA ARG A 150 2.43 -9.18 -7.70
C ARG A 150 1.66 -7.90 -7.41
N TRP A 151 2.24 -6.75 -7.74
CA TRP A 151 1.59 -5.46 -7.61
C TRP A 151 0.34 -5.38 -8.51
N ARG A 152 0.47 -5.71 -9.80
CA ARG A 152 -0.66 -5.73 -10.75
C ARG A 152 -1.78 -6.65 -10.29
N LYS A 153 -1.45 -7.83 -9.75
CA LYS A 153 -2.43 -8.75 -9.17
C LYS A 153 -3.15 -8.14 -7.96
N ALA A 154 -2.44 -7.42 -7.10
CA ALA A 154 -3.03 -6.74 -5.95
C ALA A 154 -3.97 -5.60 -6.39
N VAL A 155 -3.54 -4.81 -7.37
CA VAL A 155 -4.37 -3.75 -7.99
C VAL A 155 -5.62 -4.36 -8.63
N TYR A 156 -5.52 -5.50 -9.31
CA TYR A 156 -6.68 -6.21 -9.87
C TYR A 156 -7.68 -6.63 -8.79
N MET A 157 -7.20 -7.22 -7.69
CA MET A 157 -8.06 -7.62 -6.56
C MET A 157 -8.74 -6.41 -5.92
N GLN A 158 -8.00 -5.30 -5.75
CA GLN A 158 -8.56 -4.05 -5.25
C GLN A 158 -9.62 -3.48 -6.19
N TYR A 159 -9.34 -3.44 -7.50
CA TYR A 159 -10.27 -2.91 -8.51
C TYR A 159 -11.59 -3.69 -8.55
N VAL A 160 -11.53 -5.03 -8.54
CA VAL A 160 -12.74 -5.87 -8.48
C VAL A 160 -13.49 -5.74 -7.13
N SER A 161 -12.79 -5.29 -6.08
CA SER A 161 -13.34 -5.15 -4.74
C SER A 161 -13.82 -3.74 -4.38
N GLU A 162 -13.72 -2.77 -5.29
CA GLU A 162 -13.97 -1.36 -4.99
C GLU A 162 -15.35 -1.14 -4.34
N ASP A 163 -16.38 -1.81 -4.87
CA ASP A 163 -17.73 -1.78 -4.31
C ASP A 163 -18.07 -3.01 -3.46
N SER A 164 -17.43 -4.15 -3.73
CA SER A 164 -17.86 -5.46 -3.20
C SER A 164 -17.09 -5.88 -1.94
N GLN A 165 -15.89 -5.34 -1.71
CA GLN A 165 -14.95 -5.78 -0.68
C GLN A 165 -14.53 -7.26 -0.74
N GLU A 166 -14.80 -7.94 -1.86
CA GLU A 166 -14.66 -9.40 -1.99
C GLU A 166 -13.22 -9.91 -1.79
N TYR A 167 -12.22 -9.16 -2.25
CA TYR A 167 -10.82 -9.56 -2.27
C TYR A 167 -9.91 -8.64 -1.45
N ASN A 168 -10.44 -7.93 -0.46
CA ASN A 168 -9.64 -7.01 0.36
C ASN A 168 -8.51 -7.74 1.11
N ASP A 169 -8.79 -8.90 1.69
CA ASP A 169 -7.81 -9.73 2.40
C ASP A 169 -6.70 -10.23 1.44
N GLU A 170 -7.08 -10.66 0.24
CA GLU A 170 -6.16 -11.11 -0.80
C GLU A 170 -5.32 -9.96 -1.35
N ALA A 171 -5.89 -8.77 -1.52
CA ALA A 171 -5.17 -7.57 -1.94
C ALA A 171 -4.11 -7.18 -0.90
N VAL A 172 -4.47 -7.19 0.40
CA VAL A 172 -3.53 -6.95 1.51
C VAL A 172 -2.33 -7.90 1.45
N ILE A 173 -2.58 -9.20 1.22
CA ILE A 173 -1.52 -10.21 1.07
C ILE A 173 -0.70 -9.95 -0.19
N ALA A 174 -1.34 -9.67 -1.32
CA ALA A 174 -0.67 -9.50 -2.60
C ALA A 174 0.28 -8.30 -2.60
N TYR A 175 -0.15 -7.16 -2.05
CA TYR A 175 0.73 -6.01 -1.81
C TYR A 175 1.87 -6.36 -0.83
N PHE A 176 1.60 -7.12 0.22
CA PHE A 176 2.63 -7.48 1.20
C PHE A 176 3.74 -8.33 0.57
N HIS A 177 3.39 -9.23 -0.34
CA HIS A 177 4.36 -10.05 -1.06
C HIS A 177 5.36 -9.23 -1.88
N VAL A 178 5.01 -8.02 -2.33
CA VAL A 178 5.95 -7.11 -3.00
C VAL A 178 7.09 -6.75 -2.04
N LEU A 179 6.75 -6.32 -0.82
CA LEU A 179 7.74 -5.98 0.20
C LEU A 179 8.55 -7.20 0.66
N GLU A 180 7.90 -8.36 0.80
CA GLU A 180 8.57 -9.59 1.23
C GLU A 180 9.60 -10.07 0.19
N LEU A 181 9.26 -10.04 -1.10
CA LEU A 181 10.18 -10.39 -2.18
C LEU A 181 11.36 -9.42 -2.26
N LEU A 182 11.11 -8.12 -2.17
CA LEU A 182 12.17 -7.12 -2.14
C LEU A 182 13.08 -7.29 -0.91
N ALA A 183 12.50 -7.55 0.26
CA ALA A 183 13.25 -7.75 1.48
C ALA A 183 14.16 -8.99 1.43
N GLU A 184 13.75 -10.03 0.71
CA GLU A 184 14.55 -11.24 0.53
C GLU A 184 15.80 -11.00 -0.34
N GLU A 185 15.74 -10.10 -1.33
CA GLU A 185 16.92 -9.68 -2.11
C GLU A 185 18.03 -9.08 -1.22
N HIS A 186 17.62 -8.41 -0.14
CA HIS A 186 18.53 -7.77 0.82
C HIS A 186 18.88 -8.65 2.04
N SER A 187 18.29 -9.85 2.15
CA SER A 187 18.40 -10.70 3.36
C SER A 187 19.84 -11.18 3.60
N LYS A 188 20.55 -11.54 2.54
CA LYS A 188 21.94 -12.01 2.61
C LYS A 188 22.88 -10.90 3.09
N GLU A 189 22.71 -9.69 2.56
CA GLU A 189 23.49 -8.52 2.97
C GLU A 189 23.23 -8.20 4.45
N LEU A 190 21.96 -8.16 4.86
CA LEU A 190 21.57 -7.97 6.26
C LEU A 190 22.21 -9.03 7.17
N GLY A 191 22.20 -10.28 6.75
CA GLY A 191 22.83 -11.38 7.50
C GLY A 191 24.35 -11.20 7.67
N LEU A 192 25.05 -10.64 6.67
CA LEU A 192 26.47 -10.32 6.77
C LEU A 192 26.73 -9.17 7.75
N LEU A 193 25.94 -8.09 7.68
CA LEU A 193 26.06 -6.95 8.59
C LEU A 193 25.79 -7.34 10.05
N ILE A 194 24.82 -8.22 10.29
CA ILE A 194 24.54 -8.75 11.64
C ILE A 194 25.75 -9.53 12.16
N LYS A 195 26.35 -10.42 11.34
CA LYS A 195 27.54 -11.18 11.72
C LYS A 195 28.71 -10.28 12.09
N GLU A 196 28.93 -9.24 11.30
CA GLU A 196 29.99 -8.25 11.54
C GLU A 196 29.74 -7.49 12.85
N LYS A 197 28.51 -6.98 13.07
CA LYS A 197 28.15 -6.29 14.31
C LYS A 197 28.27 -7.18 15.55
N ILE A 198 27.89 -8.45 15.46
CA ILE A 198 28.10 -9.43 16.53
C ILE A 198 29.58 -9.58 16.83
N GLU A 199 30.41 -9.79 15.81
CA GLU A 199 31.86 -9.97 15.98
C GLU A 199 32.51 -8.76 16.62
N ASN A 200 32.23 -7.55 16.12
CA ASN A 200 32.74 -6.30 16.67
C ASN A 200 32.30 -6.11 18.13
N SER A 201 31.05 -6.46 18.47
CA SER A 201 30.56 -6.36 19.85
C SER A 201 31.26 -7.36 20.78
N LEU A 202 31.56 -8.57 20.30
CA LEU A 202 32.30 -9.57 21.08
C LEU A 202 33.76 -9.15 21.30
N ILE A 203 34.38 -8.53 20.29
CA ILE A 203 35.74 -7.96 20.43
C ILE A 203 35.74 -6.85 21.48
N ASP A 204 34.78 -5.94 21.44
CA ASP A 204 34.68 -4.83 22.40
C ASP A 204 34.44 -5.34 23.84
N ILE A 205 33.53 -6.30 24.03
CA ILE A 205 33.25 -6.87 25.35
C ILE A 205 34.46 -7.66 25.88
N TYR A 206 34.98 -8.61 25.11
CA TYR A 206 36.01 -9.53 25.63
C TYR A 206 37.41 -8.94 25.59
N GLY A 207 37.76 -8.22 24.52
CA GLY A 207 39.05 -7.57 24.38
C GLY A 207 39.09 -6.19 25.03
N GLY A 208 38.06 -5.37 24.83
CA GLY A 208 38.01 -4.00 25.35
C GLY A 208 37.68 -3.91 26.84
N ILE A 209 36.60 -4.56 27.29
CA ILE A 209 36.16 -4.47 28.69
C ILE A 209 36.86 -5.51 29.57
N MET A 210 36.82 -6.78 29.18
CA MET A 210 37.39 -7.88 29.97
C MET A 210 38.90 -8.05 29.79
N GLN A 211 39.52 -7.33 28.85
CA GLN A 211 40.96 -7.30 28.63
C GLN A 211 41.56 -8.69 28.35
N PHE A 212 40.79 -9.58 27.71
CA PHE A 212 41.30 -10.86 27.22
C PHE A 212 42.10 -10.65 25.94
N GLU A 213 43.18 -11.41 25.76
CA GLU A 213 44.10 -11.24 24.63
C GLU A 213 44.50 -12.57 23.96
N GLY A 214 45.13 -12.44 22.79
CA GLY A 214 45.76 -13.55 22.06
C GLY A 214 44.79 -14.67 21.69
N ASN A 215 45.29 -15.92 21.75
CA ASN A 215 44.53 -17.10 21.34
C ASN A 215 43.27 -17.32 22.19
N TYR A 216 43.27 -16.89 23.45
CA TYR A 216 42.12 -17.03 24.34
C TYR A 216 40.96 -16.15 23.87
N LEU A 217 41.22 -14.86 23.61
CA LEU A 217 40.24 -13.93 23.03
C LEU A 217 39.69 -14.46 21.70
N HIS A 218 40.58 -14.90 20.80
CA HIS A 218 40.16 -15.41 19.49
C HIS A 218 39.22 -16.61 19.62
N SER A 219 39.55 -17.59 20.47
CA SER A 219 38.71 -18.77 20.70
C SER A 219 37.34 -18.43 21.29
N LEU A 220 37.29 -17.44 22.20
CA LEU A 220 36.04 -16.93 22.77
C LEU A 220 35.17 -16.28 21.71
N ILE A 221 35.72 -15.37 20.90
CA ILE A 221 35.00 -14.72 19.81
C ILE A 221 34.45 -15.77 18.84
N THR A 222 35.26 -16.72 18.38
CA THR A 222 34.82 -17.74 17.42
C THR A 222 33.66 -18.56 17.95
N SER A 223 33.76 -19.06 19.19
CA SER A 223 32.70 -19.88 19.80
C SER A 223 31.40 -19.09 20.03
N LYS A 224 31.49 -17.86 20.54
CA LYS A 224 30.32 -17.01 20.80
C LYS A 224 29.69 -16.46 19.53
N LYS A 225 30.49 -16.14 18.52
CA LYS A 225 30.03 -15.74 17.18
C LYS A 225 29.19 -16.84 16.55
N GLN A 226 29.65 -18.10 16.62
CA GLN A 226 28.90 -19.23 16.06
C GLN A 226 27.52 -19.39 16.73
N LEU A 227 27.47 -19.31 18.06
CA LEU A 227 26.24 -19.42 18.82
C LEU A 227 25.27 -18.27 18.53
N ASN A 228 25.75 -17.02 18.51
CA ASN A 228 24.93 -15.85 18.19
C ASN A 228 24.40 -15.90 16.75
N ASN A 229 25.23 -16.33 15.79
CA ASN A 229 24.80 -16.47 14.41
C ASN A 229 23.67 -17.50 14.27
N GLN A 230 23.74 -18.61 15.00
CA GLN A 230 22.67 -19.61 15.00
C GLN A 230 21.39 -19.05 15.60
N LEU A 231 21.45 -18.32 16.71
CA LEU A 231 20.26 -17.78 17.37
C LEU A 231 19.58 -16.65 16.56
N ILE A 232 20.36 -15.75 15.98
CA ILE A 232 19.82 -14.52 15.38
C ILE A 232 19.47 -14.72 13.89
N LEU A 233 20.29 -15.46 13.14
CA LEU A 233 20.10 -15.56 11.68
C LEU A 233 19.12 -16.65 11.28
N SER A 234 18.88 -17.65 12.13
CA SER A 234 17.94 -18.74 11.83
C SER A 234 16.48 -18.30 11.92
N ASP A 235 16.18 -17.25 12.69
CA ASP A 235 14.82 -16.75 12.93
C ASP A 235 14.76 -15.23 12.73
N LEU A 236 15.33 -14.75 11.61
CA LEU A 236 15.32 -13.32 11.33
C LEU A 236 13.90 -12.85 11.00
N PRO A 237 13.29 -11.93 11.79
CA PRO A 237 11.90 -11.54 11.59
C PRO A 237 11.67 -10.87 10.23
N VAL A 238 10.57 -11.20 9.56
CA VAL A 238 10.14 -10.55 8.30
C VAL A 238 10.11 -9.04 8.43
N ALA A 239 9.63 -8.52 9.56
CA ALA A 239 9.66 -7.10 9.89
C ALA A 239 11.07 -6.49 9.77
N GLY A 240 12.08 -7.17 10.34
CA GLY A 240 13.46 -6.70 10.31
C GLY A 240 14.02 -6.64 8.90
N LYS A 241 13.70 -7.65 8.06
CA LYS A 241 14.10 -7.69 6.65
C LYS A 241 13.47 -6.54 5.85
N ILE A 242 12.16 -6.33 5.98
CA ILE A 242 11.43 -5.27 5.27
C ILE A 242 11.96 -3.90 5.68
N LEU A 243 12.08 -3.62 6.98
CA LEU A 243 12.56 -2.34 7.48
C LEU A 243 13.99 -2.04 7.02
N TYR A 244 14.84 -3.06 6.93
CA TYR A 244 16.19 -2.91 6.41
C TYR A 244 16.17 -2.56 4.91
N ALA A 245 15.38 -3.26 4.10
CA ALA A 245 15.24 -2.99 2.67
C ALA A 245 14.71 -1.57 2.41
N LEU A 246 13.64 -1.16 3.11
CA LEU A 246 13.11 0.21 3.02
C LEU A 246 14.16 1.25 3.47
N GLY A 247 14.97 0.94 4.48
CA GLY A 247 16.06 1.79 4.93
C GLY A 247 17.15 1.97 3.88
N LYS A 248 17.46 0.91 3.12
CA LYS A 248 18.40 0.98 1.99
C LYS A 248 17.90 1.84 0.84
N LEU A 249 16.60 1.89 0.63
CA LEU A 249 15.96 2.74 -0.37
C LEU A 249 15.76 4.19 0.10
N GLY A 250 16.11 4.52 1.36
CA GLY A 250 15.91 5.88 1.90
C GLY A 250 14.47 6.20 2.29
N LEU A 251 13.58 5.21 2.35
CA LEU A 251 12.13 5.42 2.53
C LEU A 251 11.69 5.41 4.00
N MET A 252 12.61 5.22 4.94
CA MET A 252 12.27 4.98 6.34
C MET A 252 11.86 6.24 7.11
N SER A 253 10.64 6.24 7.64
CA SER A 253 10.17 7.19 8.66
C SER A 253 9.69 6.47 9.93
N LYS A 254 9.58 7.20 11.06
CA LYS A 254 9.05 6.63 12.32
C LYS A 254 7.63 6.09 12.13
N ARG A 255 6.79 6.82 11.40
CA ARG A 255 5.40 6.44 11.12
C ARG A 255 5.31 5.26 10.17
N LEU A 256 6.12 5.24 9.11
CA LEU A 256 6.17 4.09 8.19
C LEU A 256 6.59 2.82 8.95
N LYS A 257 7.57 2.90 9.86
CA LYS A 257 7.97 1.76 10.69
C LYS A 257 6.80 1.19 11.49
N TYR A 258 6.01 2.07 12.10
CA TYR A 258 4.84 1.67 12.89
C TYR A 258 3.74 1.07 12.01
N PHE A 259 3.44 1.72 10.88
CA PHE A 259 2.51 1.24 9.88
C PHE A 259 2.87 -0.17 9.38
N ILE A 260 4.13 -0.42 8.99
CA ILE A 260 4.61 -1.74 8.56
C ILE A 260 4.39 -2.78 9.68
N GLY A 261 4.59 -2.39 10.94
CA GLY A 261 4.32 -3.24 12.09
C GLY A 261 2.84 -3.65 12.21
N ASN A 262 1.90 -2.77 11.86
CA ASN A 262 0.47 -3.09 11.86
C ASN A 262 0.09 -3.93 10.64
N TRP A 263 0.58 -3.58 9.45
CA TRP A 263 0.35 -4.36 8.23
C TRP A 263 0.84 -5.82 8.37
N ILE A 264 1.98 -6.06 9.04
CA ILE A 264 2.44 -7.43 9.33
C ILE A 264 1.44 -8.19 10.21
N LYS A 265 0.79 -7.53 11.17
CA LYS A 265 -0.24 -8.18 12.01
C LYS A 265 -1.43 -8.56 11.16
N ASP A 266 -1.89 -7.67 10.28
CA ASP A 266 -3.02 -7.95 9.39
C ASP A 266 -2.71 -9.08 8.43
N ARG A 267 -1.55 -9.06 7.78
CA ARG A 267 -1.07 -10.17 6.94
C ARG A 267 -1.03 -11.49 7.71
N ASN A 268 -0.55 -11.49 8.95
CA ASN A 268 -0.53 -12.70 9.78
C ASN A 268 -1.94 -13.15 10.21
N ASN A 269 -2.89 -12.24 10.40
CA ASN A 269 -4.27 -12.59 10.67
C ASN A 269 -4.89 -13.32 9.48
N VAL A 270 -4.69 -12.81 8.26
CA VAL A 270 -5.20 -13.42 7.03
C VAL A 270 -4.51 -14.76 6.78
N ALA A 271 -3.17 -14.81 6.82
CA ALA A 271 -2.39 -16.01 6.47
C ALA A 271 -2.62 -17.20 7.42
N HIS A 272 -2.90 -16.95 8.70
CA HIS A 272 -3.13 -18.02 9.68
C HIS A 272 -4.59 -18.43 9.82
N GLY A 273 -5.51 -17.85 9.04
CA GLY A 273 -6.92 -18.27 8.97
C GLY A 273 -7.58 -18.34 10.35
N ARG A 274 -7.43 -17.27 11.15
CA ARG A 274 -7.99 -17.21 12.50
C ARG A 274 -9.50 -17.43 12.45
N ARG A 275 -10.11 -17.85 13.57
CA ARG A 275 -11.58 -17.93 13.66
C ARG A 275 -12.16 -16.51 13.45
N VAL A 276 -12.76 -16.29 12.29
CA VAL A 276 -13.26 -14.97 11.84
C VAL A 276 -14.71 -14.69 12.21
N TYR A 277 -15.43 -15.67 12.74
CA TYR A 277 -16.81 -15.46 13.16
C TYR A 277 -16.92 -14.30 14.14
N GLN A 278 -17.83 -13.37 13.85
CA GLN A 278 -18.11 -12.20 14.65
C GLN A 278 -19.62 -12.06 14.80
N ASP A 279 -20.08 -11.89 16.04
CA ASP A 279 -21.50 -11.64 16.35
C ASP A 279 -21.98 -10.26 15.88
N ARG A 280 -21.03 -9.38 15.56
CA ARG A 280 -21.25 -7.98 15.21
C ARG A 280 -20.72 -7.72 13.81
N ILE A 281 -21.51 -7.02 13.01
CA ILE A 281 -21.23 -6.71 11.61
C ILE A 281 -20.76 -5.26 11.51
N ILE A 282 -19.79 -5.00 10.64
CA ILE A 282 -19.36 -3.66 10.25
C ILE A 282 -20.05 -3.26 8.94
N PHE A 283 -20.28 -1.96 8.73
CA PHE A 283 -20.90 -1.43 7.52
C PHE A 283 -19.85 -0.74 6.62
N PRO A 284 -19.97 -0.83 5.28
CA PRO A 284 -20.91 -1.70 4.55
C PRO A 284 -20.67 -3.17 4.87
N VAL A 285 -21.72 -3.99 4.82
CA VAL A 285 -21.63 -5.40 5.21
C VAL A 285 -20.69 -6.11 4.24
N PRO A 286 -19.55 -6.63 4.71
CA PRO A 286 -18.63 -7.31 3.82
C PRO A 286 -19.22 -8.66 3.40
N PRO A 287 -18.93 -9.14 2.18
CA PRO A 287 -19.44 -10.41 1.67
C PRO A 287 -18.88 -11.61 2.45
N PHE A 288 -17.71 -11.43 3.07
CA PHE A 288 -17.03 -12.41 3.91
C PHE A 288 -16.60 -11.76 5.23
N PHE A 289 -16.35 -12.58 6.27
CA PHE A 289 -15.78 -12.05 7.51
C PHE A 289 -14.33 -11.62 7.27
N PRO A 290 -13.97 -10.34 7.48
CA PRO A 290 -12.63 -9.86 7.19
C PRO A 290 -11.62 -10.37 8.23
N ASN A 291 -10.46 -10.84 7.78
CA ASN A 291 -9.33 -11.18 8.66
C ASN A 291 -8.44 -9.98 8.94
N ALA A 292 -8.17 -9.17 7.90
CA ALA A 292 -7.41 -7.94 8.06
C ALA A 292 -8.33 -6.87 8.68
N ARG A 293 -7.86 -6.23 9.75
CA ARG A 293 -8.55 -5.06 10.31
C ARG A 293 -7.89 -3.84 9.71
N ILE A 294 -8.27 -3.53 8.48
CA ILE A 294 -7.81 -2.35 7.73
C ILE A 294 -8.46 -1.11 8.35
N ASN A 295 -7.95 -0.78 9.54
CA ASN A 295 -8.42 0.28 10.39
C ASN A 295 -7.43 1.45 10.26
N ASP A 296 -6.12 1.16 10.34
CA ASP A 296 -5.05 2.17 10.44
C ASP A 296 -4.61 2.77 9.08
N TYR A 297 -5.14 2.29 7.95
CA TYR A 297 -4.71 2.65 6.59
C TYR A 297 -5.74 2.25 5.53
N THR A 298 -5.54 2.62 4.26
CA THR A 298 -6.38 2.20 3.13
C THR A 298 -5.65 1.23 2.20
N LEU A 299 -6.37 0.57 1.29
CA LEU A 299 -5.73 -0.20 0.22
C LEU A 299 -4.88 0.70 -0.71
N ASN A 300 -5.25 1.98 -0.88
CA ASN A 300 -4.45 2.96 -1.62
C ASN A 300 -3.09 3.21 -0.95
N THR A 301 -3.07 3.28 0.39
CA THR A 301 -1.80 3.36 1.14
C THR A 301 -0.87 2.19 0.79
N LEU A 302 -1.41 0.96 0.69
CA LEU A 302 -0.63 -0.22 0.30
C LEU A 302 -0.16 -0.14 -1.17
N ARG A 303 -1.08 0.24 -2.06
CA ARG A 303 -0.85 0.37 -3.50
C ARG A 303 0.26 1.34 -3.82
N TYR A 304 0.17 2.56 -3.30
CA TYR A 304 1.11 3.63 -3.63
C TYR A 304 2.45 3.42 -2.96
N LEU A 305 2.50 2.92 -1.71
CA LEU A 305 3.75 2.50 -1.09
C LEU A 305 4.48 1.45 -1.95
N THR A 306 3.78 0.40 -2.36
CA THR A 306 4.41 -0.70 -3.10
C THR A 306 4.79 -0.31 -4.53
N ALA A 307 3.98 0.53 -5.20
CA ALA A 307 4.33 1.10 -6.50
C ALA A 307 5.59 1.97 -6.41
N HIS A 308 5.61 2.91 -5.46
CA HIS A 308 6.74 3.80 -5.22
C HIS A 308 8.02 3.00 -4.87
N VAL A 309 7.91 2.00 -4.00
CA VAL A 309 9.02 1.09 -3.68
C VAL A 309 9.58 0.38 -4.92
N ILE A 310 8.73 -0.10 -5.83
CA ILE A 310 9.15 -0.73 -7.09
C ILE A 310 9.90 0.28 -7.97
N CYS A 311 9.35 1.48 -8.17
CA CYS A 311 9.94 2.50 -9.03
C CYS A 311 11.29 3.00 -8.51
N VAL A 312 11.41 3.23 -7.20
CA VAL A 312 12.66 3.62 -6.54
C VAL A 312 13.69 2.48 -6.65
N ALA A 313 13.29 1.23 -6.40
CA ALA A 313 14.20 0.08 -6.47
C ALA A 313 14.73 -0.21 -7.89
N ILE A 314 13.93 0.03 -8.93
CA ILE A 314 14.34 -0.22 -10.32
C ILE A 314 15.21 0.90 -10.86
N ALA A 315 14.74 2.14 -10.74
CA ALA A 315 15.26 3.22 -11.57
C ALA A 315 15.54 4.52 -10.83
N GLY A 316 15.27 4.59 -9.52
CA GLY A 316 15.25 5.86 -8.80
C GLY A 316 14.29 6.85 -9.46
N ILE A 317 13.18 6.34 -10.02
CA ILE A 317 12.17 7.14 -10.70
C ILE A 317 11.03 7.37 -9.72
N ASP A 318 10.50 8.59 -9.76
CA ASP A 318 9.45 9.01 -8.85
C ASP A 318 8.13 9.38 -9.56
N ILE A 319 7.57 8.43 -10.31
CA ILE A 319 6.21 8.61 -10.88
C ILE A 319 5.10 8.52 -9.82
N TYR A 320 5.43 8.01 -8.62
CA TYR A 320 4.48 7.84 -7.53
C TYR A 320 4.84 8.73 -6.32
N GLU A 321 5.77 9.69 -6.43
CA GLU A 321 6.23 10.51 -5.29
C GLU A 321 5.07 11.22 -4.64
N GLU A 322 4.35 11.99 -5.46
CA GLU A 322 3.25 12.84 -5.01
C GLU A 322 2.14 11.99 -4.37
N ARG A 323 1.72 10.92 -5.07
CA ARG A 323 0.70 9.99 -4.54
C ARG A 323 1.15 9.30 -3.25
N TRP A 324 2.44 8.95 -3.15
CA TRP A 324 2.98 8.37 -1.93
C TRP A 324 3.10 9.39 -0.80
N GLU A 325 3.53 10.62 -1.08
CA GLU A 325 3.61 11.70 -0.10
C GLU A 325 2.22 12.03 0.46
N GLU A 326 1.19 12.05 -0.37
CA GLU A 326 -0.20 12.20 0.07
C GLU A 326 -0.59 11.12 1.10
N GLU A 327 -0.44 9.84 0.75
CA GLU A 327 -0.74 8.73 1.66
C GLU A 327 0.16 8.72 2.91
N HIS A 328 1.44 9.05 2.75
CA HIS A 328 2.41 9.10 3.84
C HIS A 328 2.04 10.19 4.86
N ASN A 329 1.59 11.35 4.37
CA ASN A 329 1.12 12.45 5.21
C ASN A 329 -0.15 12.09 5.98
N MET A 330 -0.97 11.17 5.46
CA MET A 330 -2.14 10.63 6.15
C MET A 330 -1.81 9.53 7.16
N LEU A 331 -0.56 9.03 7.22
CA LEU A 331 -0.18 8.05 8.22
C LEU A 331 -0.34 8.61 9.63
N ILE A 332 -1.11 7.88 10.43
CA ILE A 332 -1.47 8.27 11.79
C ILE A 332 -0.20 8.35 12.66
N PRO A 333 -0.04 9.40 13.49
CA PRO A 333 1.06 9.50 14.45
C PRO A 333 1.15 8.26 15.33
N THR A 334 2.35 7.84 15.73
CA THR A 334 2.55 6.64 16.56
C THR A 334 1.99 6.81 17.98
N PRO A 335 1.63 5.73 18.69
CA PRO A 335 1.15 5.83 20.08
C PRO A 335 2.17 6.47 21.03
N GLU A 336 3.47 6.36 20.73
CA GLU A 336 4.52 7.05 21.48
C GLU A 336 4.49 8.57 21.27
N GLU A 337 4.28 9.02 20.03
CA GLU A 337 4.14 10.45 19.72
C GLU A 337 2.91 11.03 20.42
N ILE A 338 1.78 10.32 20.39
CA ILE A 338 0.56 10.73 21.10
C ILE A 338 0.79 10.80 22.61
N ARG A 339 1.40 9.77 23.21
CA ARG A 339 1.67 9.77 24.66
C ARG A 339 2.61 10.90 25.07
N SER A 340 3.64 11.19 24.29
CA SER A 340 4.54 12.33 24.54
C SER A 340 3.80 13.66 24.42
N PHE A 341 2.92 13.79 23.42
CA PHE A 341 2.10 14.99 23.24
C PHE A 341 1.13 15.22 24.41
N VAL A 342 0.54 14.15 24.94
CA VAL A 342 -0.32 14.18 26.14
C VAL A 342 0.50 14.54 27.38
N SER A 343 1.61 13.84 27.64
CA SER A 343 2.41 14.01 28.86
C SER A 343 3.00 15.41 28.99
N ASP A 344 3.41 15.97 27.86
CA ASP A 344 4.05 17.28 27.79
C ASP A 344 3.04 18.43 27.77
N ASN A 345 1.73 18.14 27.85
CA ASN A 345 0.63 19.13 27.75
C ASN A 345 0.69 20.03 26.51
N ARG A 346 1.29 19.55 25.41
CA ARG A 346 1.54 20.38 24.21
C ARG A 346 0.27 20.85 23.50
N HIS A 347 -0.85 20.16 23.70
CA HIS A 347 -2.17 20.59 23.21
C HIS A 347 -2.59 21.96 23.75
N LYS A 348 -2.12 22.37 24.94
CA LYS A 348 -2.48 23.65 25.57
C LYS A 348 -1.84 24.86 24.88
N GLU A 349 -0.85 24.63 24.04
CA GLU A 349 -0.15 25.68 23.29
C GLU A 349 -0.83 25.98 21.94
N LEU A 350 -1.85 25.20 21.56
CA LEU A 350 -2.51 25.27 20.27
C LEU A 350 -3.90 25.92 20.40
N THR A 351 -4.28 26.71 19.40
CA THR A 351 -5.69 27.01 19.16
C THR A 351 -6.43 25.78 18.62
N ASN A 352 -7.76 25.77 18.66
CA ASN A 352 -8.55 24.68 18.07
C ASN A 352 -8.23 24.50 16.57
N GLU A 353 -8.07 25.58 15.82
CA GLU A 353 -7.70 25.55 14.39
C GLU A 353 -6.33 24.89 14.18
N GLN A 354 -5.32 25.29 14.95
CA GLN A 354 -3.97 24.69 14.88
C GLN A 354 -3.99 23.21 15.28
N PHE A 355 -4.84 22.83 16.23
CA PHE A 355 -4.98 21.44 16.66
C PHE A 355 -5.68 20.59 15.59
N VAL A 356 -6.73 21.08 14.95
CA VAL A 356 -7.43 20.41 13.83
C VAL A 356 -6.50 20.19 12.64
N ASN A 357 -5.70 21.20 12.29
CA ASN A 357 -4.72 21.13 11.21
C ASN A 357 -3.53 20.22 11.54
N GLY A 358 -3.36 19.84 12.81
CA GLY A 358 -2.26 19.02 13.28
C GLY A 358 -0.91 19.73 13.15
N ASP A 359 -0.86 21.04 13.42
CA ASP A 359 0.35 21.86 13.24
C ASP A 359 1.55 21.32 14.04
N LEU A 360 1.27 20.69 15.19
CA LEU A 360 2.29 20.05 16.00
C LEU A 360 2.27 18.52 15.82
N TYR A 361 3.33 17.99 15.20
CA TYR A 361 3.52 16.56 14.95
C TYR A 361 2.38 15.86 14.20
N LYS A 362 1.52 16.59 13.46
CA LYS A 362 0.31 16.05 12.78
C LYS A 362 -0.64 15.32 13.74
N ILE A 363 -0.62 15.69 15.02
CA ILE A 363 -1.55 15.17 16.01
C ILE A 363 -2.75 16.11 16.04
N ASN A 364 -3.92 15.56 15.74
CA ASN A 364 -5.19 16.28 15.70
C ASN A 364 -6.28 15.51 16.46
N PRO A 365 -7.44 16.12 16.74
CA PRO A 365 -8.55 15.43 17.40
C PRO A 365 -8.93 14.10 16.76
N GLY A 366 -8.89 14.00 15.41
CA GLY A 366 -9.17 12.76 14.68
C GLY A 366 -8.23 11.61 15.07
N SER A 367 -6.92 11.88 15.14
CA SER A 367 -5.91 10.88 15.54
C SER A 367 -6.10 10.42 17.00
N ILE A 368 -6.58 11.29 17.89
CA ILE A 368 -6.91 10.94 19.28
C ILE A 368 -8.20 10.11 19.33
N SER A 369 -9.24 10.53 18.62
CA SER A 369 -10.48 9.77 18.43
C SER A 369 -10.20 8.35 17.96
N TRP A 370 -9.31 8.22 16.99
CA TRP A 370 -8.88 6.93 16.46
C TRP A 370 -8.25 6.03 17.53
N TYR A 371 -7.32 6.57 18.32
CA TYR A 371 -6.69 5.79 19.38
C TYR A 371 -7.58 5.45 20.56
N LEU A 372 -8.68 6.20 20.76
CA LEU A 372 -9.76 5.82 21.68
C LEU A 372 -10.53 4.61 21.14
N VAL A 373 -10.87 4.60 19.85
CA VAL A 373 -11.52 3.44 19.19
C VAL A 373 -10.65 2.19 19.34
N ASP A 374 -9.37 2.31 19.04
CA ASP A 374 -8.39 1.21 19.11
C ASP A 374 -7.95 0.85 20.53
N LYS A 375 -8.40 1.59 21.55
CA LYS A 375 -8.05 1.41 22.97
C LYS A 375 -6.53 1.47 23.23
N LYS A 376 -5.78 2.17 22.37
CA LYS A 376 -4.34 2.44 22.52
C LYS A 376 -4.06 3.62 23.45
N ILE A 377 -5.09 4.45 23.74
CA ILE A 377 -5.10 5.45 24.81
C ILE A 377 -6.31 5.24 25.73
N LYS A 378 -6.18 5.62 27.00
CA LYS A 378 -7.28 5.50 27.98
C LYS A 378 -8.25 6.67 27.86
N HIS A 379 -9.50 6.47 28.27
CA HIS A 379 -10.52 7.55 28.26
C HIS A 379 -10.05 8.79 29.05
N GLN A 380 -9.41 8.62 30.20
CA GLN A 380 -8.89 9.75 30.99
C GLN A 380 -7.81 10.54 30.25
N GLU A 381 -6.94 9.86 29.51
CA GLU A 381 -5.91 10.51 28.68
C GLU A 381 -6.58 11.27 27.51
N GLY A 382 -7.55 10.64 26.84
CA GLY A 382 -8.34 11.29 25.79
C GLY A 382 -9.08 12.53 26.30
N ILE A 383 -9.76 12.44 27.45
CA ILE A 383 -10.45 13.58 28.09
C ILE A 383 -9.44 14.68 28.41
N SER A 384 -8.27 14.34 28.96
CA SER A 384 -7.27 15.35 29.33
C SER A 384 -6.78 16.20 28.15
N VAL A 385 -6.73 15.62 26.95
CA VAL A 385 -6.29 16.32 25.73
C VAL A 385 -7.45 17.03 25.04
N LEU A 386 -8.62 16.39 24.99
CA LEU A 386 -9.76 16.85 24.19
C LEU A 386 -10.70 17.78 24.95
N ARG A 387 -10.57 17.92 26.28
CA ARG A 387 -11.48 18.76 27.08
C ARG A 387 -11.48 20.21 26.60
N ASP A 388 -10.33 20.85 26.55
CA ASP A 388 -10.25 22.27 26.17
C ASP A 388 -10.72 22.50 24.72
N PHE A 389 -10.42 21.54 23.84
CA PHE A 389 -10.92 21.55 22.47
C PHE A 389 -12.46 21.49 22.42
N LEU A 390 -13.07 20.52 23.11
CA LEU A 390 -14.52 20.36 23.18
C LEU A 390 -15.21 21.56 23.82
N MET A 391 -14.65 22.11 24.91
CA MET A 391 -15.22 23.28 25.59
C MET A 391 -15.27 24.53 24.71
N ASN A 392 -14.36 24.63 23.73
CA ASN A 392 -14.24 25.79 22.84
C ASN A 392 -14.60 25.46 21.37
N ILE A 393 -15.26 24.32 21.12
CA ILE A 393 -15.54 23.87 19.77
C ILE A 393 -16.48 24.84 19.05
N ASP A 394 -16.18 25.16 17.78
CA ASP A 394 -17.14 25.82 16.90
C ASP A 394 -18.03 24.76 16.25
N LEU A 395 -19.30 24.71 16.65
CA LEU A 395 -20.27 23.77 16.10
C LEU A 395 -20.65 24.07 14.64
N ASN A 396 -20.26 25.22 14.09
CA ASN A 396 -20.46 25.55 12.67
C ASN A 396 -19.28 25.14 11.78
N ASP A 397 -18.17 24.73 12.39
CA ASP A 397 -16.98 24.26 11.69
C ASP A 397 -17.08 22.75 11.45
N SER A 398 -17.25 22.36 10.18
CA SER A 398 -17.40 20.96 9.80
C SER A 398 -16.18 20.11 10.16
N ASP A 399 -14.97 20.66 10.07
CA ASP A 399 -13.74 19.91 10.27
C ASP A 399 -13.53 19.62 11.76
N GLN A 400 -13.79 20.62 12.61
CA GLN A 400 -13.78 20.43 14.07
C GLN A 400 -14.77 19.34 14.50
N VAL A 401 -16.02 19.43 14.03
CA VAL A 401 -17.08 18.47 14.39
C VAL A 401 -16.77 17.08 13.84
N HIS A 402 -16.32 16.98 12.59
CA HIS A 402 -16.00 15.72 11.93
C HIS A 402 -14.89 14.95 12.67
N GLN A 403 -13.81 15.63 13.05
CA GLN A 403 -12.67 14.98 13.69
C GLN A 403 -12.95 14.47 15.11
N ILE A 404 -13.92 15.06 15.81
CA ILE A 404 -14.17 14.78 17.24
C ILE A 404 -15.42 13.92 17.48
N VAL A 405 -16.35 13.82 16.53
CA VAL A 405 -17.66 13.17 16.76
C VAL A 405 -17.54 11.75 17.34
N ILE A 406 -16.57 10.95 16.86
CA ILE A 406 -16.34 9.60 17.36
C ILE A 406 -15.87 9.62 18.83
N ALA A 407 -14.91 10.49 19.15
CA ALA A 407 -14.48 10.67 20.55
C ALA A 407 -15.61 11.19 21.42
N ALA A 408 -16.43 12.13 20.94
CA ALA A 408 -17.57 12.66 21.69
C ALA A 408 -18.55 11.54 22.09
N VAL A 409 -18.85 10.62 21.16
CA VAL A 409 -19.67 9.42 21.44
C VAL A 409 -19.03 8.52 22.49
N ILE A 410 -17.74 8.21 22.36
CA ILE A 410 -17.03 7.33 23.30
C ILE A 410 -16.94 7.96 24.69
N LEU A 411 -16.60 9.26 24.76
CA LEU A 411 -16.27 9.95 25.99
C LEU A 411 -17.50 10.41 26.79
N ALA A 412 -18.68 10.56 26.16
CA ALA A 412 -19.90 11.05 26.82
C ALA A 412 -20.28 10.26 28.10
N ASP A 413 -20.00 8.96 28.13
CA ASP A 413 -20.24 8.09 29.29
C ASP A 413 -19.23 8.28 30.44
N PHE A 414 -18.10 8.95 30.20
CA PHE A 414 -16.96 9.05 31.13
C PHE A 414 -16.67 10.47 31.62
N VAL A 415 -17.48 11.45 31.22
CA VAL A 415 -17.30 12.87 31.54
C VAL A 415 -18.38 13.39 32.48
N ASP A 416 -18.12 14.57 33.06
CA ASP A 416 -19.08 15.34 33.86
C ASP A 416 -20.28 15.84 33.03
N GLU A 417 -21.32 16.35 33.68
CA GLU A 417 -22.57 16.77 33.02
C GLU A 417 -22.37 17.90 32.01
N GLU A 418 -21.46 18.84 32.29
CA GLU A 418 -21.17 19.97 31.42
C GLU A 418 -20.56 19.50 30.10
N LEU A 419 -19.48 18.72 30.18
CA LEU A 419 -18.81 18.20 29.00
C LEU A 419 -19.68 17.17 28.25
N ARG A 420 -20.52 16.42 28.97
CA ARG A 420 -21.50 15.50 28.35
C ARG A 420 -22.51 16.25 27.49
N ALA A 421 -23.01 17.40 27.97
CA ALA A 421 -23.95 18.23 27.19
C ALA A 421 -23.31 18.74 25.89
N ILE A 422 -22.02 19.08 25.93
CA ILE A 422 -21.26 19.46 24.73
C ILE A 422 -21.11 18.29 23.77
N CYS A 423 -20.74 17.10 24.26
CA CYS A 423 -20.69 15.89 23.42
C CYS A 423 -22.04 15.63 22.75
N GLU A 424 -23.16 15.80 23.46
CA GLU A 424 -24.51 15.68 22.89
C GLU A 424 -24.72 16.65 21.73
N LEU A 425 -24.36 17.93 21.90
CA LEU A 425 -24.47 18.95 20.84
C LEU A 425 -23.62 18.62 19.62
N VAL A 426 -22.38 18.17 19.81
CA VAL A 426 -21.49 17.74 18.72
C VAL A 426 -22.12 16.60 17.92
N ILE A 427 -22.64 15.58 18.61
CA ILE A 427 -23.29 14.42 17.97
C ILE A 427 -24.51 14.86 17.16
N VAL A 428 -25.34 15.75 17.73
CA VAL A 428 -26.54 16.27 17.05
C VAL A 428 -26.17 17.06 15.80
N GLU A 429 -25.20 17.98 15.89
CA GLU A 429 -24.84 18.84 14.76
C GLU A 429 -24.10 18.06 13.67
N ALA A 430 -23.22 17.13 14.05
CA ALA A 430 -22.57 16.22 13.11
C ALA A 430 -23.60 15.44 12.28
N TYR A 431 -24.68 14.97 12.92
CA TYR A 431 -25.74 14.24 12.24
C TYR A 431 -26.59 15.12 11.33
N LYS A 432 -27.08 16.24 11.87
CA LYS A 432 -27.95 17.18 11.16
C LYS A 432 -27.32 17.66 9.85
N ASN A 433 -26.01 17.90 9.84
CA ASN A 433 -25.29 18.38 8.66
C ASN A 433 -24.57 17.28 7.88
N ARG A 434 -24.69 16.01 8.28
CA ARG A 434 -23.97 14.86 7.68
C ARG A 434 -22.44 15.03 7.69
N TRP A 435 -21.90 15.60 8.75
CA TRP A 435 -20.45 15.76 8.98
C TRP A 435 -19.83 14.56 9.70
N HIS A 436 -20.52 13.43 9.79
CA HIS A 436 -19.95 12.18 10.31
C HIS A 436 -19.52 11.26 9.15
N PRO A 437 -18.53 10.38 9.36
CA PRO A 437 -18.02 9.50 8.30
C PRO A 437 -18.94 8.31 7.95
N PHE A 438 -20.05 8.12 8.68
CA PHE A 438 -20.98 7.01 8.49
C PHE A 438 -22.20 7.43 7.65
N ILE A 439 -23.01 6.48 7.16
CA ILE A 439 -24.26 6.84 6.46
C ILE A 439 -25.33 7.26 7.47
N ASN A 440 -25.32 6.65 8.66
CA ASN A 440 -26.26 6.93 9.75
C ASN A 440 -25.66 6.59 11.12
N LEU A 441 -26.37 6.98 12.19
CA LEU A 441 -25.92 6.78 13.57
C LEU A 441 -25.87 5.32 14.02
N ARG A 442 -26.72 4.46 13.44
CA ARG A 442 -26.72 3.03 13.74
C ARG A 442 -25.42 2.38 13.23
N GLU A 443 -24.88 2.84 12.11
CA GLU A 443 -23.59 2.38 11.61
C GLU A 443 -22.44 2.80 12.52
N LEU A 444 -22.44 4.04 13.02
CA LEU A 444 -21.47 4.49 14.02
C LEU A 444 -21.55 3.63 15.30
N LEU A 445 -22.76 3.36 15.80
CA LEU A 445 -22.95 2.47 16.94
C LEU A 445 -22.40 1.06 16.64
N SER A 446 -22.75 0.49 15.49
CA SER A 446 -22.30 -0.85 15.08
C SER A 446 -20.77 -0.92 14.92
N PHE A 447 -20.15 0.13 14.38
CA PHE A 447 -18.70 0.27 14.27
C PHE A 447 -18.02 0.32 15.64
N LEU A 448 -18.55 1.10 16.58
CA LEU A 448 -18.03 1.17 17.94
C LEU A 448 -18.20 -0.17 18.67
N GLU A 449 -19.35 -0.81 18.50
CA GLU A 449 -19.64 -2.14 19.02
C GLU A 449 -18.71 -3.22 18.46
N TYR A 450 -18.42 -3.16 17.16
CA TYR A 450 -17.44 -4.01 16.49
C TYR A 450 -16.04 -3.85 17.12
N ASN A 451 -15.68 -2.62 17.49
CA ASN A 451 -14.45 -2.29 18.22
C ASN A 451 -14.55 -2.51 19.74
N ASN A 452 -15.58 -3.23 20.20
CA ASN A 452 -15.83 -3.57 21.60
C ASN A 452 -16.08 -2.37 22.52
N HIS A 453 -16.66 -1.30 21.99
CA HIS A 453 -17.23 -0.20 22.78
C HIS A 453 -18.72 -0.42 23.00
N THR A 454 -19.26 0.16 24.07
CA THR A 454 -20.70 0.11 24.41
C THR A 454 -21.15 1.50 24.89
N PRO A 455 -21.29 2.48 23.97
CA PRO A 455 -21.59 3.86 24.32
C PRO A 455 -23.08 4.01 24.69
N LYS A 456 -23.41 3.83 25.98
CA LYS A 456 -24.80 3.76 26.47
C LYS A 456 -25.52 5.09 26.31
N PHE A 457 -24.84 6.20 26.56
CA PHE A 457 -25.42 7.53 26.36
C PHE A 457 -25.89 7.71 24.91
N PHE A 458 -25.07 7.35 23.94
CA PHE A 458 -25.39 7.46 22.52
C PHE A 458 -26.49 6.49 22.09
N GLU A 459 -26.47 5.24 22.59
CA GLU A 459 -27.55 4.27 22.37
C GLU A 459 -28.91 4.84 22.84
N ASN A 460 -28.96 5.43 24.03
CA ASN A 460 -30.17 6.07 24.56
C ASN A 460 -30.60 7.27 23.70
N MET A 461 -29.66 8.09 23.21
CA MET A 461 -29.99 9.21 22.31
C MET A 461 -30.69 8.76 21.02
N ILE A 462 -30.27 7.62 20.46
CA ILE A 462 -30.90 7.02 19.28
C ILE A 462 -32.32 6.51 19.63
N ILE A 463 -32.47 5.80 20.75
CA ILE A 463 -33.76 5.28 21.23
C ILE A 463 -34.75 6.42 21.47
N ASP A 464 -34.29 7.49 22.12
CA ASP A 464 -35.07 8.67 22.47
C ASP A 464 -35.34 9.59 21.27
N LYS A 465 -34.81 9.26 20.08
CA LYS A 465 -34.98 10.00 18.82
C LYS A 465 -34.52 11.46 18.91
N LYS A 466 -33.54 11.74 19.77
CA LYS A 466 -32.87 13.06 19.85
C LYS A 466 -32.05 13.36 18.61
N VAL A 467 -31.65 12.31 17.89
CA VAL A 467 -30.88 12.37 16.66
C VAL A 467 -31.49 11.33 15.71
N ARG A 468 -31.99 11.74 14.54
CA ARG A 468 -32.96 10.95 13.78
C ARG A 468 -32.86 11.06 12.27
#